data_AF-A0A4P8SPV2-F1
#
_entry.id   AF-A0A4P8SPV2-F1
#
_cell.length_a   1.000
_cell.length_b   1.000
_cell.length_c   1.000
_cell.angle_alpha   90.00
_cell.angle_beta   90.00
_cell.angle_gamma   90.00
#
_symmetry.space_group_name_H-M   'P 1'
#
loop_
_entity.id
_entity.type
_entity.pdbx_description
1 polymer ?
#
loop_
_entity_poly.entity_id
_entity_poly.type
_entity_poly.pdbx_seq_one_letter_code
_entity_poly.pdbx_strand_id
1 'polypeptide(L)'
;MPPAVIHAARPRPSTVPTWAAWCLVGLLVALLVVNTLLVPSLDGHPHVPEVITAAVYLAVSIALHEASHVAALRTFGRSIDKIGFRMNHWVFPAFSVRMNQSLLLSRQEQVCVHAAGLLVNLVVNAVTLVCNRWSWQSPALDFAASAVFVAAAWNVVPFLNSDGYRVLLSLTGTNATRELRANPFWLISLKIVGVLFVIAVVTHTVFTFTRSALA
;
A
#
# COMPACT_ATOMS: atom_id res chain seq x y z
N MET A 1 29.37 -10.56 -16.10
CA MET A 1 27.91 -10.79 -15.91
C MET A 1 27.43 -11.75 -17.00
N PRO A 2 26.48 -12.66 -16.71
CA PRO A 2 25.92 -13.54 -17.73
C PRO A 2 25.20 -12.76 -18.86
N PRO A 3 25.33 -13.15 -20.14
CA PRO A 3 24.71 -12.44 -21.28
C PRO A 3 23.18 -12.28 -21.17
N ALA A 4 22.51 -13.26 -20.56
CA ALA A 4 21.06 -13.22 -20.32
C ALA A 4 20.65 -12.06 -19.39
N VAL A 5 21.48 -11.73 -18.39
CA VAL A 5 21.23 -10.61 -17.47
C VAL A 5 21.41 -9.27 -18.20
N ILE A 6 22.42 -9.18 -19.08
CA ILE A 6 22.70 -7.98 -19.88
C ILE A 6 21.56 -7.70 -20.87
N HIS A 7 21.03 -8.75 -21.51
CA HIS A 7 19.87 -8.61 -22.41
C HIS A 7 18.58 -8.24 -21.66
N ALA A 8 18.33 -8.82 -20.48
CA ALA A 8 17.15 -8.49 -19.67
C ALA A 8 17.20 -7.09 -19.04
N ALA A 9 18.41 -6.54 -18.85
CA ALA A 9 18.67 -5.22 -18.27
C ALA A 9 18.77 -4.10 -19.33
N ARG A 10 18.60 -4.38 -20.62
CA ARG A 10 18.56 -3.32 -21.62
C ARG A 10 17.33 -2.43 -21.36
N PRO A 11 17.49 -1.10 -21.29
CA PRO A 11 16.37 -0.19 -21.12
C PRO A 11 15.41 -0.35 -22.29
N ARG A 12 14.20 -0.82 -22.01
CA ARG A 12 13.12 -0.91 -22.99
C ARG A 12 12.30 0.38 -22.91
N PRO A 13 11.89 0.98 -24.04
CA PRO A 13 10.93 2.07 -24.00
C PRO A 13 9.67 1.60 -23.26
N SER A 14 9.15 2.46 -22.39
CA SER A 14 7.96 2.14 -21.61
C SER A 14 6.78 1.87 -22.54
N THR A 15 6.01 0.84 -22.22
CA THR A 15 4.69 0.63 -22.84
C THR A 15 3.63 1.58 -22.26
N VAL A 16 3.93 2.21 -21.12
CA VAL A 16 3.02 3.12 -20.40
C VAL A 16 3.45 4.57 -20.66
N PRO A 17 2.58 5.40 -21.28
CA PRO A 17 2.89 6.81 -21.45
C PRO A 17 2.89 7.53 -20.10
N THR A 18 3.67 8.61 -20.01
CA THR A 18 3.82 9.40 -18.77
C THR A 18 2.49 9.91 -18.22
N TRP A 19 1.59 10.38 -19.08
CA TRP A 19 0.28 10.86 -18.66
C TRP A 19 -0.56 9.76 -18.00
N ALA A 20 -0.47 8.51 -18.46
CA ALA A 20 -1.21 7.40 -17.88
C ALA A 20 -0.70 7.08 -16.45
N ALA A 21 0.61 7.16 -16.23
CA ALA A 21 1.18 7.02 -14.88
C ALA A 21 0.69 8.12 -13.94
N TRP A 22 0.60 9.37 -14.41
CA TRP A 22 0.05 10.48 -13.62
C TRP A 22 -1.46 10.34 -13.38
N CYS A 23 -2.24 9.91 -14.37
CA CYS A 23 -3.65 9.60 -14.19
C CYS A 23 -3.87 8.53 -13.13
N LEU A 24 -3.00 7.53 -13.07
CA LEU A 24 -3.07 6.45 -12.08
C LEU A 24 -2.79 6.94 -10.66
N VAL A 25 -1.84 7.88 -10.49
CA VAL A 25 -1.60 8.58 -9.22
C VAL A 25 -2.79 9.46 -8.84
N GLY A 26 -3.36 10.19 -9.80
CA GLY A 26 -4.57 10.98 -9.59
C GLY A 26 -5.76 10.12 -9.15
N LEU A 27 -5.94 8.95 -9.77
CA LEU A 27 -6.95 7.97 -9.39
C LEU A 27 -6.71 7.44 -7.97
N LEU A 28 -5.46 7.15 -7.60
CA LEU A 28 -5.12 6.73 -6.24
C LEU A 28 -5.54 7.78 -5.20
N VAL A 29 -5.24 9.06 -5.46
CA VAL A 29 -5.64 10.17 -4.58
C VAL A 29 -7.17 10.31 -4.53
N ALA A 30 -7.84 10.24 -5.69
CA ALA A 30 -9.30 10.31 -5.76
C ALA A 30 -9.96 9.18 -4.96
N LEU A 31 -9.46 7.95 -5.07
CA LEU A 31 -9.95 6.80 -4.32
C LEU A 31 -9.68 6.92 -2.81
N LEU A 32 -8.55 7.52 -2.41
CA LEU A 32 -8.27 7.82 -1.01
C LEU A 32 -9.32 8.79 -0.46
N VAL A 33 -9.62 9.87 -1.20
CA VAL A 33 -10.66 10.85 -0.84
C VAL A 33 -12.04 10.18 -0.79
N VAL A 34 -12.42 9.40 -1.80
CA VAL A 34 -13.70 8.68 -1.80
C VAL A 34 -13.82 7.77 -0.58
N ASN A 35 -12.79 7.01 -0.24
CA ASN A 35 -12.81 6.17 0.96
C ASN A 35 -12.92 7.02 2.24
N THR A 36 -12.21 8.15 2.37
CA THR A 36 -12.38 9.02 3.54
C THR A 36 -13.81 9.54 3.71
N LEU A 37 -14.53 9.78 2.61
CA LEU A 37 -15.92 10.25 2.63
C LEU A 37 -16.93 9.14 2.91
N LEU A 38 -16.59 7.89 2.56
CA LEU A 38 -17.46 6.72 2.75
C LEU A 38 -17.28 6.05 4.11
N VAL A 39 -16.08 6.10 4.68
CA VAL A 39 -15.77 5.48 5.97
C VAL A 39 -16.62 6.13 7.08
N PRO A 40 -17.42 5.37 7.81
CA PRO A 40 -18.23 5.90 8.89
C PRO A 40 -17.36 6.26 10.10
N SER A 41 -17.84 7.24 10.88
CA SER A 41 -17.31 7.47 12.23
C SER A 41 -17.66 6.26 13.10
N LEU A 42 -16.65 5.63 13.68
CA LEU A 42 -16.82 4.52 14.59
C LEU A 42 -16.99 5.06 16.01
N ASP A 43 -18.19 4.88 16.58
CA ASP A 43 -18.48 5.23 17.96
C ASP A 43 -18.48 3.97 18.83
N GLY A 44 -17.78 4.04 19.97
CA GLY A 44 -17.72 2.94 20.95
C GLY A 44 -16.60 1.92 20.72
N HIS A 45 -16.56 0.92 21.59
CA HIS A 45 -15.56 -0.15 21.54
C HIS A 45 -16.06 -1.31 20.66
N PRO A 46 -15.21 -1.89 19.79
CA PRO A 46 -15.63 -3.00 18.95
C PRO A 46 -15.95 -4.23 19.79
N HIS A 47 -17.02 -4.94 19.45
CA HIS A 47 -17.29 -6.25 20.02
C HIS A 47 -16.53 -7.34 19.24
N VAL A 48 -16.62 -8.57 19.75
CA VAL A 48 -15.89 -9.72 19.17
C VAL A 48 -16.20 -9.94 17.67
N PRO A 49 -17.46 -9.85 17.19
CA PRO A 49 -17.77 -10.05 15.77
C PRO A 49 -17.11 -9.05 14.83
N GLU A 50 -17.04 -7.77 15.23
CA GLU A 50 -16.40 -6.69 14.49
C GLU A 50 -14.90 -6.95 14.36
N VAL A 51 -14.24 -7.35 15.47
CA VAL A 51 -12.81 -7.67 15.47
C VAL A 51 -12.50 -8.88 14.57
N ILE A 52 -13.31 -9.94 14.65
CA ILE A 52 -13.12 -11.13 13.81
C ILE A 52 -13.31 -10.77 12.32
N THR A 53 -14.37 -10.02 12.00
CA THR A 53 -14.66 -9.60 10.62
C THR A 53 -13.55 -8.71 10.08
N ALA A 54 -13.03 -7.77 10.89
CA ALA A 54 -11.89 -6.95 10.54
C ALA A 54 -10.62 -7.77 10.28
N ALA A 55 -10.31 -8.76 11.13
CA ALA A 55 -9.15 -9.61 10.94
C ALA A 55 -9.23 -10.43 9.64
N VAL A 56 -10.40 -11.02 9.35
CA VAL A 56 -10.64 -11.78 8.13
C VAL A 56 -10.55 -10.87 6.90
N TYR A 57 -11.23 -9.72 6.94
CA TYR A 57 -11.24 -8.79 5.81
C TYR A 57 -9.86 -8.19 5.53
N LEU A 58 -9.09 -7.86 6.59
CA LEU A 58 -7.71 -7.42 6.47
C LEU A 58 -6.82 -8.49 5.83
N ALA A 59 -6.96 -9.76 6.23
CA ALA A 59 -6.20 -10.86 5.63
C ALA A 59 -6.51 -11.02 4.13
N VAL A 60 -7.79 -10.95 3.75
CA VAL A 60 -8.22 -10.98 2.35
C VAL A 60 -7.69 -9.78 1.58
N SER A 61 -7.76 -8.58 2.16
CA SER A 61 -7.22 -7.35 1.55
C SER A 61 -5.73 -7.46 1.31
N ILE A 62 -4.94 -7.95 2.28
CA ILE A 62 -3.50 -8.16 2.11
C ILE A 62 -3.21 -9.17 0.98
N ALA A 63 -3.98 -10.26 0.91
CA ALA A 63 -3.80 -11.25 -0.15
C ALA A 63 -4.10 -10.66 -1.55
N LEU A 64 -5.19 -9.90 -1.68
CA LEU A 64 -5.55 -9.22 -2.94
C LEU A 64 -4.52 -8.15 -3.32
N HIS A 65 -4.01 -7.41 -2.34
CA HIS A 65 -2.97 -6.41 -2.50
C HIS A 65 -1.71 -7.01 -3.14
N GLU A 66 -1.15 -8.07 -2.53
CA GLU A 66 0.03 -8.74 -3.05
C GLU A 66 -0.23 -9.41 -4.41
N ALA A 67 -1.40 -10.02 -4.60
CA ALA A 67 -1.79 -10.63 -5.87
C ALA A 67 -1.86 -9.60 -7.01
N SER A 68 -2.30 -8.36 -6.71
CA SER A 68 -2.41 -7.30 -7.71
C SER A 68 -1.05 -6.82 -8.22
N HIS A 69 -0.04 -6.73 -7.35
CA HIS A 69 1.32 -6.42 -7.78
C HIS A 69 1.86 -7.51 -8.71
N VAL A 70 1.57 -8.77 -8.40
CA VAL A 70 1.96 -9.91 -9.24
C VAL A 70 1.27 -9.85 -10.59
N ALA A 71 -0.03 -9.58 -10.61
CA ALA A 71 -0.80 -9.43 -11.83
C ALA A 71 -0.25 -8.29 -12.70
N ALA A 72 0.00 -7.12 -12.10
CA ALA A 72 0.58 -5.96 -12.79
C ALA A 72 2.00 -6.24 -13.32
N LEU A 73 2.82 -6.99 -12.58
CA LEU A 73 4.15 -7.38 -13.06
C LEU A 73 4.05 -8.30 -14.30
N ARG A 74 3.11 -9.25 -14.28
CA ARG A 74 2.85 -10.18 -15.38
C ARG A 74 2.33 -9.49 -16.63
N THR A 75 1.51 -8.44 -16.51
CA THR A 75 1.01 -7.68 -17.68
C THR A 75 2.14 -7.00 -18.45
N PHE A 76 3.27 -6.69 -17.82
CA PHE A 76 4.45 -6.14 -18.49
C PHE A 76 5.43 -7.23 -18.99
N GLY A 77 4.98 -8.48 -19.07
CA GLY A 77 5.78 -9.60 -19.59
C GLY A 77 6.94 -10.01 -18.68
N ARG A 78 6.90 -9.62 -17.39
CA ARG A 78 7.89 -10.02 -16.40
C ARG A 78 7.30 -11.08 -15.48
N SER A 79 8.04 -12.16 -15.26
CA SER A 79 7.68 -13.18 -14.29
C SER A 79 8.27 -12.87 -12.92
N ILE A 80 7.65 -13.41 -11.88
CA ILE A 80 8.22 -13.40 -10.53
C ILE A 80 9.47 -14.28 -10.53
N ASP A 81 10.61 -13.79 -10.04
CA ASP A 81 11.84 -14.60 -9.91
C ASP A 81 11.67 -15.75 -8.91
N LYS A 82 11.01 -15.49 -7.77
CA LYS A 82 10.68 -16.48 -6.73
C LYS A 82 9.40 -16.08 -5.98
N ILE A 83 8.39 -16.95 -5.97
CA ILE A 83 7.34 -16.93 -4.93
C ILE A 83 8.00 -17.55 -3.70
N GLY A 84 8.38 -16.72 -2.74
CA GLY A 84 9.01 -17.19 -1.52
C GLY A 84 8.32 -16.58 -0.32
N PHE A 85 7.92 -17.41 0.63
CA PHE A 85 7.51 -16.98 1.97
C PHE A 85 8.66 -16.17 2.59
N ARG A 86 8.46 -14.87 2.82
CA ARG A 86 9.39 -14.07 3.60
C ARG A 86 8.64 -13.44 4.76
N MET A 87 8.80 -14.07 5.92
CA MET A 87 8.35 -13.56 7.20
C MET A 87 9.19 -12.33 7.57
N ASN A 88 8.74 -11.14 7.18
CA ASN A 88 9.34 -9.91 7.64
C ASN A 88 8.53 -9.45 8.87
N HIS A 89 9.12 -9.55 10.06
CA HIS A 89 8.59 -9.06 11.35
C HIS A 89 7.55 -9.92 12.11
N TRP A 90 7.62 -11.26 12.03
CA TRP A 90 7.12 -12.17 13.09
C TRP A 90 5.66 -12.01 13.59
N VAL A 91 4.76 -11.32 12.88
CA VAL A 91 3.37 -11.11 13.33
C VAL A 91 2.30 -11.56 12.32
N PHE A 92 2.60 -11.69 11.02
CA PHE A 92 1.64 -12.23 10.03
C PHE A 92 2.34 -12.95 8.86
N PRO A 93 1.74 -14.02 8.27
CA PRO A 93 2.21 -14.62 7.02
C PRO A 93 1.95 -13.63 5.86
N ALA A 94 2.83 -12.67 5.68
CA ALA A 94 2.80 -11.77 4.54
C ALA A 94 3.32 -12.54 3.31
N PHE A 95 2.49 -12.62 2.26
CA PHE A 95 2.90 -13.07 0.93
C PHE A 95 3.84 -12.04 0.28
N SER A 96 5.04 -11.86 0.83
CA SER A 96 6.02 -10.92 0.28
C SER A 96 6.64 -11.49 -1.00
N VAL A 97 6.10 -11.15 -2.15
CA VAL A 97 6.66 -11.57 -3.44
C VAL A 97 7.91 -10.74 -3.74
N ARG A 98 9.05 -11.42 -3.99
CA ARG A 98 10.29 -10.73 -4.39
C ARG A 98 10.15 -10.20 -5.82
N MET A 99 9.86 -8.91 -5.95
CA MET A 99 9.75 -8.21 -7.23
C MET A 99 11.05 -7.55 -7.67
N ASN A 100 12.20 -8.22 -7.55
CA ASN A 100 13.47 -7.65 -8.04
C ASN A 100 13.41 -7.31 -9.54
N GLN A 101 12.57 -8.02 -10.30
CA GLN A 101 12.29 -7.75 -11.72
C GLN A 101 11.55 -6.42 -11.96
N SER A 102 10.91 -5.82 -10.95
CA SER A 102 10.32 -4.47 -11.07
C SER A 102 11.39 -3.39 -11.33
N LEU A 103 12.62 -3.60 -10.85
CA LEU A 103 13.74 -2.70 -11.13
C LEU A 103 14.18 -2.71 -12.60
N LEU A 104 13.78 -3.74 -13.36
CA LEU A 104 14.03 -3.85 -14.80
C LEU A 104 12.90 -3.28 -15.66
N LEU A 105 11.83 -2.77 -15.03
CA LEU A 105 10.76 -2.05 -15.70
C LEU A 105 11.14 -0.58 -15.90
N SER A 106 10.49 0.06 -16.87
CA SER A 106 10.55 1.52 -17.00
C SER A 106 9.88 2.20 -15.79
N ARG A 107 10.21 3.47 -15.55
CA ARG A 107 9.68 4.22 -14.40
C ARG A 107 8.14 4.24 -14.35
N GLN A 108 7.49 4.40 -15.50
CA GLN A 108 6.04 4.45 -15.61
C GLN A 108 5.40 3.09 -15.30
N GLU A 109 6.02 2.00 -15.75
CA GLU A 109 5.58 0.64 -15.44
C GLU A 109 5.79 0.30 -13.96
N GLN A 110 6.88 0.79 -13.35
CA GLN A 110 7.09 0.66 -11.90
C GLN A 110 6.00 1.38 -11.10
N VAL A 111 5.59 2.58 -11.52
CA VAL A 111 4.45 3.29 -10.88
C VAL A 111 3.20 2.42 -10.95
N CYS A 112 2.89 1.83 -12.09
CA CYS A 112 1.73 0.95 -12.25
C CYS A 112 1.82 -0.27 -11.31
N VAL A 113 2.98 -0.94 -11.28
CA VAL A 113 3.17 -2.11 -10.42
C VAL A 113 3.07 -1.72 -8.95
N HIS A 114 3.75 -0.68 -8.49
CA HIS A 114 3.74 -0.28 -7.07
C HIS A 114 2.40 0.31 -6.63
N ALA A 115 1.65 0.96 -7.51
CA ALA A 115 0.33 1.47 -7.14
C ALA A 115 -0.78 0.41 -7.19
N ALA A 116 -0.57 -0.73 -7.87
CA ALA A 116 -1.59 -1.76 -8.06
C ALA A 116 -2.20 -2.26 -6.73
N GLY A 117 -1.35 -2.56 -5.74
CA GLY A 117 -1.78 -3.01 -4.41
C GLY A 117 -2.70 -2.02 -3.72
N LEU A 118 -2.28 -0.75 -3.71
CA LEU A 118 -3.06 0.33 -3.10
C LEU A 118 -4.38 0.56 -3.84
N LEU A 119 -4.38 0.53 -5.17
CA LEU A 119 -5.59 0.69 -5.97
C LEU A 119 -6.60 -0.42 -5.71
N VAL A 120 -6.16 -1.69 -5.70
CA VAL A 120 -7.07 -2.82 -5.43
C VAL A 120 -7.66 -2.71 -4.04
N ASN A 121 -6.86 -2.41 -3.02
CA ASN A 121 -7.37 -2.21 -1.66
C ASN A 121 -8.43 -1.11 -1.61
N LEU A 122 -8.15 0.07 -2.17
CA LEU A 122 -9.07 1.20 -2.10
C LEU A 122 -10.33 0.99 -2.95
N VAL A 123 -10.24 0.32 -4.10
CA VAL A 123 -11.41 -0.01 -4.94
C VAL A 123 -12.30 -1.03 -4.23
N VAL A 124 -11.71 -2.14 -3.77
CA VAL A 124 -12.47 -3.19 -3.05
C VAL A 124 -13.10 -2.59 -1.81
N ASN A 125 -12.39 -1.75 -1.07
CA ASN A 125 -12.93 -1.10 0.12
C ASN A 125 -14.06 -0.11 -0.18
N ALA A 126 -13.92 0.71 -1.23
CA ALA A 126 -15.00 1.61 -1.64
C ALA A 126 -16.26 0.83 -2.07
N VAL A 127 -16.10 -0.26 -2.84
CA VAL A 127 -17.22 -1.13 -3.24
C VAL A 127 -17.87 -1.76 -2.01
N THR A 128 -17.08 -2.31 -1.08
CA THR A 128 -17.59 -2.89 0.17
C THR A 128 -18.38 -1.87 0.97
N LEU A 129 -17.88 -0.63 1.14
CA LEU A 129 -18.58 0.43 1.86
C LEU A 129 -19.89 0.83 1.19
N VAL A 130 -19.92 0.97 -0.13
CA VAL A 130 -21.15 1.28 -0.88
C VAL A 130 -22.17 0.15 -0.76
N CYS A 131 -21.75 -1.10 -0.96
CA CYS A 131 -22.61 -2.27 -0.82
C CYS A 131 -23.12 -2.45 0.62
N ASN A 132 -22.28 -2.19 1.62
CA ASN A 132 -22.69 -2.26 3.02
C ASN A 132 -23.74 -1.18 3.32
N ARG A 133 -23.53 0.05 2.86
CA ARG A 133 -24.45 1.16 3.10
C ARG A 133 -25.82 0.96 2.46
N TRP A 134 -25.88 0.30 1.31
CA TRP A 134 -27.14 0.15 0.54
C TRP A 134 -27.83 -1.19 0.73
N SER A 135 -27.10 -2.25 1.08
CA SER A 135 -27.65 -3.61 1.12
C SER A 135 -27.40 -4.32 2.45
N TRP A 136 -26.15 -4.48 2.88
CA TRP A 136 -25.86 -5.39 4.00
C TRP A 136 -26.07 -4.78 5.38
N GLN A 137 -25.89 -3.47 5.52
CA GLN A 137 -26.09 -2.69 6.75
C GLN A 137 -25.43 -3.32 7.98
N SER A 138 -24.22 -3.87 7.80
CA SER A 138 -23.48 -4.59 8.84
C SER A 138 -22.48 -3.68 9.56
N PRO A 139 -22.62 -3.43 10.87
CA PRO A 139 -21.63 -2.67 11.66
C PRO A 139 -20.24 -3.31 11.65
N ALA A 140 -20.18 -4.65 11.58
CA ALA A 140 -18.93 -5.38 11.51
C ALA A 140 -18.16 -5.15 10.21
N LEU A 141 -18.86 -4.97 9.09
CA LEU A 141 -18.23 -4.59 7.82
C LEU A 141 -17.76 -3.14 7.82
N ASP A 142 -18.50 -2.23 8.46
CA ASP A 142 -18.08 -0.83 8.63
C ASP A 142 -16.79 -0.72 9.45
N PHE A 143 -16.72 -1.45 10.56
CA PHE A 143 -15.50 -1.52 11.37
C PHE A 143 -14.33 -2.13 10.59
N ALA A 144 -14.57 -3.25 9.90
CA ALA A 144 -13.56 -3.92 9.08
C ALA A 144 -13.03 -3.03 7.95
N ALA A 145 -13.93 -2.35 7.22
CA ALA A 145 -13.58 -1.46 6.12
C ALA A 145 -12.82 -0.21 6.59
N SER A 146 -13.16 0.29 7.79
CA SER A 146 -12.41 1.37 8.44
C SER A 146 -10.99 0.92 8.79
N ALA A 147 -10.82 -0.28 9.35
CA ALA A 147 -9.51 -0.82 9.68
C ALA A 147 -8.62 -1.02 8.43
N VAL A 148 -9.19 -1.58 7.35
CA VAL A 148 -8.49 -1.73 6.07
C VAL A 148 -8.15 -0.37 5.45
N PHE A 149 -9.05 0.61 5.52
CA PHE A 149 -8.77 1.96 5.06
C PHE A 149 -7.60 2.59 5.81
N VAL A 150 -7.55 2.50 7.13
CA VAL A 150 -6.43 3.01 7.95
C VAL A 150 -5.12 2.33 7.54
N ALA A 151 -5.13 1.01 7.36
CA ALA A 151 -3.95 0.27 6.90
C ALA A 151 -3.49 0.71 5.49
N ALA A 152 -4.42 0.91 4.56
CA ALA A 152 -4.14 1.39 3.22
C ALA A 152 -3.60 2.83 3.23
N ALA A 153 -4.21 3.73 4.01
CA ALA A 153 -3.75 5.10 4.19
C ALA A 153 -2.32 5.14 4.74
N TRP A 154 -2.00 4.27 5.71
CA TRP A 154 -0.64 4.11 6.22
C TRP A 154 0.35 3.64 5.15
N ASN A 155 -0.09 2.77 4.22
CA ASN A 155 0.74 2.31 3.11
C ASN A 155 0.89 3.35 1.98
N VAL A 156 0.04 4.40 1.95
CA VAL A 156 0.24 5.58 1.09
C VAL A 156 1.28 6.52 1.68
N VAL A 157 1.33 6.67 3.02
CA VAL A 157 2.33 7.50 3.68
C VAL A 157 3.73 7.00 3.28
N PRO A 158 4.63 7.87 2.78
CA PRO A 158 5.92 7.47 2.21
C PRO A 158 6.94 7.12 3.30
N PHE A 159 6.64 6.09 4.09
CA PHE A 159 7.39 5.63 5.25
C PHE A 159 7.73 4.13 5.12
N LEU A 160 8.88 3.68 5.67
CA LEU A 160 9.30 2.26 5.75
C LEU A 160 9.21 1.39 4.46
N ASN A 161 9.57 1.92 3.29
CA ASN A 161 9.47 1.19 2.01
C ASN A 161 8.04 0.78 1.63
N SER A 162 7.05 1.54 2.10
CA SER A 162 5.65 1.44 1.67
C SER A 162 5.49 1.57 0.16
N ASP A 163 4.34 1.16 -0.35
CA ASP A 163 4.07 1.25 -1.78
C ASP A 163 3.92 2.70 -2.24
N GLY A 164 3.34 3.57 -1.40
CA GLY A 164 3.30 5.01 -1.67
C GLY A 164 4.71 5.61 -1.80
N TYR A 165 5.64 5.17 -0.96
CA TYR A 165 7.05 5.55 -1.07
C TYR A 165 7.68 5.05 -2.39
N ARG A 166 7.40 3.81 -2.79
CA ARG A 166 7.92 3.24 -4.05
C ARG A 166 7.36 3.92 -5.29
N VAL A 167 6.06 4.23 -5.29
CA VAL A 167 5.41 5.02 -6.35
C VAL A 167 6.11 6.37 -6.48
N LEU A 168 6.35 7.06 -5.36
CA LEU A 168 7.03 8.36 -5.37
C LEU A 168 8.45 8.27 -5.93
N LEU A 169 9.23 7.27 -5.53
CA LEU A 169 10.57 7.04 -6.08
C LEU A 169 10.57 6.81 -7.59
N SER A 170 9.62 6.02 -8.09
CA SER A 170 9.50 5.75 -9.52
C SER A 170 9.09 7.00 -10.30
N LEU A 171 8.20 7.84 -9.76
CA LEU A 171 7.85 9.14 -10.35
C LEU A 171 9.03 10.09 -10.42
N THR A 172 9.79 10.22 -9.34
CA THR A 172 10.99 11.10 -9.31
C THR A 172 12.19 10.49 -10.01
N GLY A 173 12.11 9.21 -10.40
CA GLY A 173 13.21 8.48 -11.00
C GLY A 173 14.41 8.29 -10.06
N THR A 174 14.18 8.36 -8.76
CA THR A 174 15.22 8.26 -7.74
C THR A 174 15.40 6.81 -7.32
N ASN A 175 16.59 6.27 -7.49
CA ASN A 175 16.93 4.95 -6.98
C ASN A 175 17.37 5.08 -5.52
N ALA A 176 16.46 4.84 -4.59
CA ALA A 176 16.81 4.92 -3.17
C ALA A 176 17.84 3.85 -2.80
N THR A 177 18.98 4.28 -2.29
CA THR A 177 20.03 3.40 -1.78
C THR A 177 19.68 2.92 -0.38
N ARG A 178 20.15 1.71 -0.03
CA ARG A 178 20.06 1.18 1.34
C ARG A 178 20.74 2.10 2.35
N GLU A 179 21.80 2.79 1.93
CA GLU A 179 22.46 3.80 2.74
C GLU A 179 21.67 5.11 2.71
N LEU A 180 21.17 5.54 3.87
CA LEU A 180 20.40 6.76 4.02
C LEU A 180 21.15 8.01 3.55
N ARG A 181 22.45 8.10 3.83
CA ARG A 181 23.29 9.28 3.52
C ARG A 181 23.56 9.47 2.02
N ALA A 182 23.43 8.42 1.23
CA ALA A 182 23.59 8.48 -0.23
C ALA A 182 22.29 8.89 -0.94
N ASN A 183 21.17 9.00 -0.20
CA ASN A 183 19.91 9.48 -0.75
C ASN A 183 19.87 11.02 -0.80
N PRO A 184 19.10 11.60 -1.75
CA PRO A 184 18.93 13.04 -1.81
C PRO A 184 18.23 13.57 -0.55
N PHE A 185 18.57 14.80 -0.15
CA PHE A 185 18.11 15.41 1.09
C PHE A 185 16.57 15.39 1.23
N TRP A 186 15.83 15.68 0.14
CA TRP A 186 14.37 15.70 0.15
C TRP A 186 13.78 14.34 0.54
N LEU A 187 14.42 13.24 0.13
CA LEU A 187 13.97 11.89 0.42
C LEU A 187 14.22 11.53 1.88
N ILE A 188 15.34 12.00 2.45
CA ILE A 188 15.65 11.87 3.87
C ILE A 188 14.66 12.67 4.70
N SER A 189 14.40 13.93 4.34
CA SER A 189 13.41 14.78 5.00
C SER A 189 12.03 14.14 4.98
N LEU A 190 11.59 13.62 3.84
CA LEU A 190 10.29 12.95 3.72
C LEU A 190 10.19 11.73 4.64
N LYS A 191 11.24 10.89 4.71
CA LYS A 191 11.27 9.75 5.63
C LYS A 191 11.20 10.19 7.09
N ILE A 192 11.97 11.19 7.48
CA ILE A 192 11.99 11.72 8.86
C ILE A 192 10.62 12.28 9.23
N VAL A 193 10.02 13.11 8.36
CA VAL A 193 8.67 13.65 8.56
C VAL A 193 7.64 12.52 8.70
N GLY A 194 7.74 11.49 7.85
CA GLY A 194 6.90 10.29 7.96
C GLY A 194 7.05 9.56 9.29
N VAL A 195 8.29 9.35 9.77
CA VAL A 195 8.56 8.76 11.11
C VAL A 195 7.91 9.59 12.20
N LEU A 196 8.16 10.90 12.20
CA LEU A 196 7.66 11.80 13.23
C LEU A 196 6.13 11.84 13.25
N PHE A 197 5.51 11.85 12.07
CA PHE A 197 4.05 11.75 11.94
C PHE A 197 3.53 10.45 12.54
N VAL A 198 4.14 9.30 12.23
CA VAL A 198 3.74 8.00 12.81
C VAL A 198 3.91 7.99 14.32
N ILE A 199 5.03 8.47 14.85
CA ILE A 199 5.25 8.59 16.30
C ILE A 199 4.15 9.45 16.93
N ALA A 200 3.88 10.63 16.36
CA ALA A 200 2.86 11.54 16.87
C ALA A 200 1.47 10.90 16.90
N VAL A 201 1.09 10.19 15.84
CA VAL A 201 -0.21 9.50 15.79
C VAL A 201 -0.27 8.35 16.79
N VAL A 202 0.77 7.52 16.88
CA VAL A 202 0.80 6.41 17.86
C VAL A 202 0.75 6.95 19.29
N THR A 203 1.54 7.98 19.61
CA THR A 203 1.51 8.62 20.93
C THR A 203 0.14 9.20 21.24
N HIS A 204 -0.48 9.90 20.28
CA HIS A 204 -1.83 10.42 20.44
C HIS A 204 -2.84 9.30 20.71
N THR A 205 -2.83 8.24 19.91
CA THR A 205 -3.73 7.09 20.06
C THR A 205 -3.55 6.39 21.41
N VAL A 206 -2.31 6.13 21.83
CA VAL A 206 -2.02 5.53 23.14
C VAL A 206 -2.50 6.44 24.26
N PHE A 207 -2.24 7.74 24.17
CA PHE A 207 -2.66 8.71 25.19
C PHE A 207 -4.17 8.86 25.29
N THR A 208 -4.88 8.82 24.16
CA THR A 208 -6.36 8.81 24.16
C THR A 208 -6.90 7.53 24.77
N PHE A 209 -6.29 6.39 24.48
CA PHE A 209 -6.73 5.09 24.99
C PHE A 209 -6.48 4.95 26.51
N THR A 210 -5.33 5.42 27.00
CA THR A 210 -5.04 5.42 28.44
C THR A 210 -5.94 6.38 29.21
N ARG A 211 -6.28 7.55 28.63
CA ARG A 211 -7.28 8.46 29.22
C ARG A 211 -8.66 7.83 29.30
N SER A 212 -9.12 7.12 28.27
CA SER A 212 -10.42 6.45 28.29
C SER A 212 -10.46 5.24 29.24
N ALA A 213 -9.33 4.60 29.54
CA ALA A 213 -9.26 3.45 30.44
C ALA A 213 -9.15 3.85 31.93
N LEU A 214 -8.79 5.09 32.22
CA LEU A 214 -8.64 5.64 33.58
C LEU A 214 -9.82 6.51 34.02
N ALA A 215 -10.78 6.78 33.14
CA ALA A 215 -12.03 7.50 33.39
C ALA A 215 -13.18 6.51 33.59
#